data_AF-A0A0C9WLX9-F1
#
_entry.id   AF-A0A0C9WLX9-F1
#
_cell.length_a   1.000
_cell.length_b   1.000
_cell.length_c   1.000
_cell.angle_alpha   90.00
_cell.angle_beta   90.00
_cell.angle_gamma   90.00
#
_symmetry.space_group_name_H-M   'P 1'
#
loop_
_entity.id
_entity.type
_entity.pdbx_description
1 polymer ?
#
loop_
_entity_poly.entity_id
_entity_poly.type
_entity_poly.pdbx_seq_one_letter_code
_entity_poly.pdbx_strand_id
1 'polypeptide(L)'
;QSRIPRTHTSPAIIQLLKNLSLPNILQKNKGIEAENDARSAKTLNNALDPVAHPQPGSEVASLITIDPEDLARLRVPSFFASPIPIEFPQSLYDTEICVAVPLPFFLTRNLRSLVDEASTLPTVKSNPAPGETKGTYILNIEKLSTRFGKELTLTCSQWSEAAANMWSFQISRDKLGSEGEHASWFEKHFNFFNMLNKRDELYDAWKVMELEFRQDHRSRHLKFSATDYDKALGLTEESHKLRKEFQDFVNSSQTGIGR
;
A
#
# COMPACT_ATOMS: atom_id res chain seq x y z
N GLN A 1 30.05 -14.12 34.69
CA GLN A 1 29.43 -12.98 35.41
C GLN A 1 28.36 -12.38 34.51
N SER A 2 27.09 -12.34 34.94
CA SER A 2 26.08 -11.61 34.18
C SER A 2 26.38 -10.12 34.29
N ARG A 3 26.48 -9.43 33.15
CA ARG A 3 26.66 -7.98 33.13
C ARG A 3 25.35 -7.35 33.60
N ILE A 4 25.37 -6.71 34.77
CA ILE A 4 24.21 -5.98 35.29
C ILE A 4 24.04 -4.74 34.41
N PRO A 5 22.87 -4.52 33.76
CA PRO A 5 22.62 -3.32 32.99
C PRO A 5 22.75 -2.08 33.88
N ARG A 6 23.61 -1.13 33.50
CA ARG A 6 23.78 0.14 34.25
C ARG A 6 22.80 1.22 33.82
N THR A 7 22.22 1.09 32.62
CA THR A 7 21.14 1.93 32.10
C THR A 7 19.85 1.12 32.00
N HIS A 8 18.70 1.79 32.18
CA HIS A 8 17.37 1.17 32.15
C HIS A 8 17.14 0.09 33.22
N THR A 9 17.60 0.35 34.46
CA THR A 9 17.42 -0.55 35.62
C THR A 9 16.01 -0.59 36.19
N SER A 10 15.14 0.36 35.79
CA SER A 10 13.75 0.39 36.21
C SER A 10 12.95 -0.72 35.52
N PRO A 11 12.23 -1.58 36.27
CA PRO A 11 11.35 -2.60 35.70
C PRO A 11 10.34 -2.03 34.70
N ALA A 12 9.86 -0.81 34.92
CA ALA A 12 8.94 -0.12 34.01
C ALA A 12 9.59 0.19 32.65
N ILE A 13 10.86 0.62 32.65
CA ILE A 13 11.59 0.93 31.42
C ILE A 13 11.92 -0.36 30.67
N ILE A 14 12.30 -1.43 31.38
CA ILE A 14 12.53 -2.75 30.77
C ILE A 14 11.26 -3.26 30.09
N GLN A 15 10.09 -3.09 30.73
CA GLN A 15 8.82 -3.50 30.14
C GLN A 15 8.47 -2.67 28.89
N LEU A 16 8.71 -1.36 28.91
CA LEU A 16 8.49 -0.50 27.74
C LEU A 16 9.39 -0.89 26.57
N LEU A 17 10.66 -1.24 26.83
CA LEU A 17 11.60 -1.71 25.80
C LEU A 17 11.18 -3.06 25.22
N LYS A 18 10.67 -3.99 26.04
CA LYS A 18 10.15 -5.30 25.59
C LYS A 18 8.87 -5.18 24.76
N ASN A 19 8.06 -4.16 25.02
CA ASN A 19 6.81 -3.93 24.30
C ASN A 19 6.99 -3.14 22.98
N LEU A 20 8.23 -2.79 22.61
CA LEU A 20 8.50 -2.13 21.33
C LEU A 20 8.21 -3.09 20.17
N SER A 21 7.72 -2.54 19.05
CA SER A 21 7.64 -3.30 17.81
C SER A 21 9.03 -3.62 17.25
N LEU A 22 9.14 -4.74 16.52
CA LEU A 22 10.39 -5.17 15.90
C LEU A 22 11.10 -4.08 15.07
N PRO A 23 10.43 -3.29 14.20
CA PRO A 23 11.07 -2.19 13.49
C PRO A 23 11.69 -1.14 14.42
N ASN A 24 11.01 -0.81 15.52
CA ASN A 24 11.49 0.17 16.50
C ASN A 24 12.69 -0.38 17.30
N ILE A 25 12.70 -1.68 17.60
CA ILE A 25 13.84 -2.36 18.24
C ILE A 25 15.06 -2.30 17.31
N LEU A 26 14.89 -2.65 16.03
CA LEU A 26 15.97 -2.62 15.04
C LEU A 26 16.54 -1.22 14.84
N GLN A 27 15.67 -0.20 14.72
CA GLN A 27 16.09 1.19 14.58
C GLN A 27 16.86 1.68 15.81
N LYS A 28 16.42 1.32 17.02
CA LYS A 28 17.13 1.68 18.25
C LYS A 28 18.46 0.95 18.38
N ASN A 29 18.52 -0.34 18.05
CA ASN A 29 19.76 -1.11 18.08
C ASN A 29 20.80 -0.54 17.10
N LYS A 30 20.38 -0.13 15.89
CA LYS A 30 21.25 0.57 14.93
C LYS A 30 21.84 1.87 15.51
N GLY A 31 21.03 2.63 16.26
CA GLY A 31 21.52 3.83 16.96
C GLY A 31 22.54 3.51 18.04
N ILE A 32 22.27 2.47 18.84
CA ILE A 32 23.18 1.99 19.90
C ILE A 32 24.52 1.53 19.30
N GLU A 33 24.51 0.81 18.18
CA GLU A 33 25.71 0.40 17.46
C GLU A 33 26.55 1.60 17.02
N ALA A 34 25.94 2.58 16.35
CA ALA A 34 26.66 3.79 15.91
C ALA A 34 27.28 4.56 17.08
N GLU A 35 26.57 4.68 18.21
CA GLU A 35 27.11 5.31 19.41
C GLU A 35 28.24 4.50 20.05
N ASN A 36 28.12 3.17 20.05
CA ASN A 36 29.17 2.28 20.55
C ASN A 36 30.43 2.34 19.69
N ASP A 37 30.27 2.43 18.37
CA ASP A 37 31.38 2.60 17.43
C ASP A 37 32.09 3.94 17.66
N ALA A 38 31.33 5.02 17.84
CA ALA A 38 31.89 6.34 18.17
C ALA A 38 32.66 6.34 19.50
N ARG A 39 32.13 5.67 20.54
CA ARG A 39 32.83 5.50 21.82
C ARG A 39 34.10 4.67 21.64
N SER A 40 34.05 3.60 20.87
CA SER A 40 35.20 2.73 20.62
C SER A 40 36.31 3.47 19.86
N ALA A 41 35.94 4.27 18.85
CA ALA A 41 36.86 5.14 18.13
C ALA A 41 37.48 6.21 19.06
N LYS A 42 36.71 6.80 19.96
CA LYS A 42 37.22 7.77 20.94
C LYS A 42 38.22 7.13 21.91
N THR A 43 37.94 5.90 22.38
CA THR A 43 38.87 5.13 23.20
C THR A 43 40.15 4.80 22.44
N LEU A 44 40.05 4.41 21.17
CA LEU A 44 41.21 4.15 20.31
C LEU A 44 42.06 5.41 20.13
N ASN A 45 41.44 6.55 19.83
CA ASN A 45 42.16 7.81 19.62
C ASN A 45 42.84 8.31 20.90
N ASN A 46 42.19 8.17 22.06
CA ASN A 46 42.82 8.44 23.36
C ASN A 46 44.02 7.52 23.63
N ALA A 47 43.95 6.23 23.24
CA ALA A 47 45.07 5.31 23.39
C ALA A 47 46.24 5.61 22.43
N LEU A 48 45.95 6.11 21.23
CA LEU A 48 46.95 6.47 20.21
C LEU A 48 47.65 7.81 20.52
N ASP A 49 46.89 8.81 20.97
CA ASP A 49 47.42 10.11 21.37
C ASP A 49 46.64 10.68 22.57
N PRO A 50 47.07 10.35 23.80
CA PRO A 50 46.42 10.82 25.02
C PRO A 50 46.51 12.34 25.23
N VAL A 51 47.46 13.02 24.59
CA VAL A 51 47.68 14.47 24.75
C VAL A 51 46.67 15.25 23.91
N ALA A 52 46.46 14.84 22.65
CA ALA A 52 45.44 15.43 21.79
C ALA A 52 44.01 14.98 22.14
N HIS A 53 43.87 13.78 22.73
CA HIS A 53 42.57 13.20 23.08
C HIS A 53 42.55 12.77 24.55
N PRO A 54 42.44 13.67 25.53
CA PRO A 54 42.64 13.38 26.96
C PRO A 54 41.54 12.54 27.61
N GLN A 55 40.42 12.29 26.92
CA GLN A 55 39.31 11.51 27.45
C GLN A 55 39.03 10.27 26.59
N PRO A 56 39.04 9.06 27.17
CA PRO A 56 38.59 7.87 26.46
C PRO A 56 37.07 7.91 26.19
N GLY A 57 36.60 7.00 25.34
CA GLY A 57 35.18 6.74 25.19
C GLY A 57 34.58 6.15 26.46
N SER A 58 33.29 6.42 26.69
CA SER A 58 32.52 5.81 27.78
C SER A 58 32.22 4.33 27.49
N GLU A 59 31.71 3.59 28.48
CA GLU A 59 31.29 2.19 28.30
C GLU A 59 30.25 2.04 27.18
N VAL A 60 30.29 0.89 26.50
CA VAL A 60 29.34 0.53 25.44
C VAL A 60 27.99 0.13 26.04
N ALA A 61 26.91 0.51 25.36
CA ALA A 61 25.56 0.12 25.72
C ALA A 61 25.21 -1.25 25.14
N SER A 62 24.40 -2.03 25.88
CA SER A 62 23.86 -3.30 25.38
C SER A 62 22.75 -3.05 24.36
N LEU A 63 22.66 -3.90 23.35
CA LEU A 63 21.52 -3.92 22.44
C LEU A 63 20.25 -4.40 23.16
N ILE A 64 19.10 -3.95 22.68
CA ILE A 64 17.80 -4.48 23.08
C ILE A 64 17.68 -5.90 22.52
N THR A 65 17.42 -6.87 23.38
CA THR A 65 17.24 -8.26 22.99
C THR A 65 16.03 -8.40 22.06
N ILE A 66 16.23 -9.03 20.91
CA ILE A 66 15.17 -9.42 20.00
C ILE A 66 14.68 -10.80 20.43
N ASP A 67 13.37 -10.95 20.59
CA ASP A 67 12.75 -12.21 20.96
C ASP A 67 12.92 -13.28 19.84
N PRO A 68 13.11 -14.58 20.16
CA PRO A 68 13.21 -15.64 19.16
C PRO A 68 12.08 -15.68 18.12
N GLU A 69 10.84 -15.35 18.51
CA GLU A 69 9.72 -15.27 17.57
C GLU A 69 9.89 -14.12 16.57
N ASP A 70 10.37 -12.96 17.04
CA ASP A 70 10.69 -11.82 16.18
C ASP A 70 11.92 -12.08 15.29
N LEU A 71 12.90 -12.81 15.81
CA LEU A 71 14.05 -13.26 15.03
C LEU A 71 13.62 -14.24 13.92
N ALA A 72 12.62 -15.09 14.18
CA ALA A 72 12.05 -15.98 13.18
C ALA A 72 11.30 -15.20 12.07
N ARG A 73 10.68 -14.05 12.39
CA ARG A 73 10.07 -13.16 11.39
C ARG A 73 11.10 -12.57 10.43
N LEU A 74 12.33 -12.29 10.89
CA LEU A 74 13.43 -11.83 10.03
C LEU A 74 13.90 -12.92 9.07
N ARG A 75 13.69 -14.20 9.36
CA ARG A 75 14.11 -15.31 8.47
C ARG A 75 13.19 -15.49 7.24
N VAL A 76 12.10 -14.73 7.14
CA VAL A 76 11.23 -14.76 5.97
C VAL A 76 11.83 -13.86 4.88
N PRO A 77 12.22 -14.40 3.69
CA PRO A 77 12.87 -13.62 2.63
C PRO A 77 12.06 -12.39 2.17
N SER A 78 10.73 -12.44 2.28
CA SER A 78 9.85 -11.32 1.94
C SER A 78 9.99 -10.10 2.85
N PHE A 79 10.62 -10.25 4.02
CA PHE A 79 10.85 -9.14 4.96
C PHE A 79 12.07 -8.28 4.58
N PHE A 80 13.03 -8.86 3.85
CA PHE A 80 14.24 -8.18 3.35
C PHE A 80 14.14 -7.78 1.88
N ALA A 81 13.09 -8.21 1.18
CA ALA A 81 12.86 -7.78 -0.18
C ALA A 81 12.41 -6.32 -0.18
N SER A 82 13.26 -5.41 -0.65
CA SER A 82 12.74 -4.18 -1.25
C SER A 82 11.73 -4.61 -2.32
N PRO A 83 10.48 -4.12 -2.31
CA PRO A 83 9.56 -4.44 -3.37
C PRO A 83 10.20 -4.00 -4.68
N ILE A 84 10.56 -4.99 -5.51
CA ILE A 84 10.94 -4.75 -6.90
C ILE A 84 9.75 -3.99 -7.51
N PRO A 85 9.98 -2.92 -8.31
CA PRO A 85 8.91 -2.29 -9.06
C PRO A 85 8.07 -3.38 -9.73
N ILE A 86 6.75 -3.34 -9.54
CA ILE A 86 5.90 -4.38 -10.11
C ILE A 86 6.04 -4.28 -11.63
N GLU A 87 6.70 -5.28 -12.23
CA GLU A 87 6.70 -5.43 -13.68
C GLU A 87 5.33 -5.96 -14.09
N PHE A 88 4.61 -5.15 -14.85
CA PHE A 88 3.30 -5.54 -15.37
C PHE A 88 3.49 -6.40 -16.63
N PRO A 89 2.78 -7.54 -16.76
CA PRO A 89 2.90 -8.39 -17.94
C PRO A 89 2.30 -7.70 -19.18
N GLN A 90 2.87 -7.96 -20.36
CA GLN A 90 2.41 -7.37 -21.63
C GLN A 90 0.91 -7.58 -21.89
N SER A 91 0.37 -8.74 -21.49
CA SER A 91 -1.06 -9.04 -21.61
C SER A 91 -1.95 -8.02 -20.88
N LEU A 92 -1.48 -7.40 -19.78
CA LEU A 92 -2.21 -6.36 -19.07
C LEU A 92 -2.28 -5.05 -19.88
N TYR A 93 -1.19 -4.67 -20.55
CA TYR A 93 -1.14 -3.50 -21.44
C TYR A 93 -2.05 -3.70 -22.65
N ASP A 94 -1.94 -4.84 -23.33
CA ASP A 94 -2.73 -5.16 -24.51
C ASP A 94 -4.24 -5.17 -24.17
N THR A 95 -4.56 -5.70 -22.98
CA THR A 95 -5.93 -5.69 -22.47
C THR A 95 -6.42 -4.27 -22.20
N GLU A 96 -5.67 -3.46 -21.46
CA GLU A 96 -6.07 -2.10 -21.10
C GLU A 96 -6.27 -1.20 -22.33
N ILE A 97 -5.56 -1.44 -23.42
CA ILE A 97 -5.79 -0.75 -24.70
C ILE A 97 -7.18 -1.07 -25.26
N CYS A 98 -7.59 -2.34 -25.18
CA CYS A 98 -8.84 -2.82 -25.78
C CYS A 98 -10.08 -2.63 -24.86
N VAL A 99 -9.93 -2.89 -23.56
CA VAL A 99 -11.01 -2.87 -22.57
C VAL A 99 -10.46 -2.45 -21.21
N ALA A 100 -11.29 -1.81 -20.37
CA ALA A 100 -10.87 -1.43 -19.03
C ALA A 100 -10.55 -2.67 -18.19
N VAL A 101 -9.34 -2.73 -17.64
CA VAL A 101 -8.96 -3.73 -16.66
C VAL A 101 -9.58 -3.35 -15.31
N PRO A 102 -10.35 -4.25 -14.67
CA PRO A 102 -10.99 -3.95 -13.40
C PRO A 102 -9.98 -3.66 -12.29
N LEU A 103 -10.32 -2.72 -11.39
CA LEU A 103 -9.45 -2.37 -10.28
C LEU A 103 -8.98 -3.57 -9.42
N PRO A 104 -9.81 -4.60 -9.13
CA PRO A 104 -9.35 -5.79 -8.40
C PRO A 104 -8.16 -6.53 -9.02
N PHE A 105 -7.93 -6.44 -10.33
CA PHE A 105 -6.78 -7.10 -10.97
C PHE A 105 -5.45 -6.53 -10.47
N PHE A 106 -5.46 -5.29 -9.97
CA PHE A 106 -4.30 -4.60 -9.42
C PHE A 106 -4.02 -4.93 -7.94
N LEU A 107 -4.73 -5.87 -7.32
CA LEU A 107 -4.26 -6.43 -6.04
C LEU A 107 -2.93 -7.17 -6.26
N THR A 108 -1.97 -7.02 -5.35
CA THR A 108 -0.62 -7.60 -5.46
C THR A 108 -0.69 -9.11 -5.68
N ARG A 109 -1.61 -9.80 -5.00
CA ARG A 109 -1.84 -11.24 -5.18
C ARG A 109 -2.30 -11.62 -6.60
N ASN A 110 -3.11 -10.76 -7.23
CA ASN A 110 -3.65 -10.97 -8.56
C ASN A 110 -2.60 -10.62 -9.62
N LEU A 111 -1.83 -9.55 -9.41
CA LEU A 111 -0.68 -9.19 -10.25
C LEU A 111 0.38 -10.31 -10.26
N ARG A 112 0.68 -10.94 -9.12
CA ARG A 112 1.53 -12.14 -9.07
C ARG A 112 0.96 -13.27 -9.90
N SER A 113 -0.33 -13.56 -9.75
CA SER A 113 -1.00 -14.60 -10.56
C SER A 113 -0.92 -14.30 -12.06
N LEU A 114 -0.99 -13.01 -12.46
CA LEU A 114 -0.87 -12.61 -13.85
C LEU A 114 0.54 -12.89 -14.44
N VAL A 115 1.57 -12.83 -13.60
CA VAL A 115 2.96 -13.11 -13.99
C VAL A 115 3.24 -14.61 -13.94
N ASP A 116 2.96 -15.25 -12.80
CA ASP A 116 3.33 -16.64 -12.53
C ASP A 116 2.56 -17.64 -13.42
N GLU A 117 1.34 -17.28 -13.82
CA GLU A 117 0.45 -18.16 -14.59
C GLU A 117 0.22 -17.67 -16.03
N ALA A 118 1.05 -16.74 -16.53
CA ALA A 118 0.83 -16.03 -17.78
C ALA A 118 0.47 -16.94 -18.98
N SER A 119 1.05 -18.14 -19.07
CA SER A 119 0.83 -19.09 -20.15
C SER A 119 -0.52 -19.82 -20.12
N THR A 120 -1.20 -19.87 -18.97
CA THR A 120 -2.45 -20.63 -18.77
C THR A 120 -3.65 -19.75 -18.49
N LEU A 121 -3.46 -18.44 -18.36
CA LEU A 121 -4.56 -17.50 -18.13
C LEU A 121 -5.57 -17.54 -19.28
N PRO A 122 -6.88 -17.50 -18.97
CA PRO A 122 -7.91 -17.32 -19.98
C PRO A 122 -7.70 -16.05 -20.80
N THR A 123 -7.55 -16.20 -22.11
CA THR A 123 -7.49 -15.10 -23.07
C THR A 123 -8.65 -15.15 -24.05
N VAL A 124 -8.90 -14.02 -24.71
CA VAL A 124 -9.86 -13.89 -25.80
C VAL A 124 -9.23 -13.03 -26.89
N LYS A 125 -9.59 -13.31 -28.15
CA LYS A 125 -9.13 -12.50 -29.27
C LYS A 125 -9.95 -11.22 -29.34
N SER A 126 -9.27 -10.06 -29.31
CA SER A 126 -9.92 -8.76 -29.49
C SER A 126 -10.37 -8.57 -30.94
N ASN A 127 -11.20 -7.55 -31.16
CA ASN A 127 -11.45 -7.07 -32.52
C ASN A 127 -10.18 -6.39 -33.06
N PRO A 128 -9.86 -6.53 -34.36
CA PRO A 128 -8.74 -5.82 -34.97
C PRO A 128 -8.89 -4.30 -34.79
N ALA A 129 -7.77 -3.62 -34.53
CA ALA A 129 -7.78 -2.16 -34.54
C ALA A 129 -8.04 -1.61 -35.96
N PRO A 130 -8.43 -0.33 -36.12
CA PRO A 130 -8.60 0.27 -37.43
C PRO A 130 -7.33 0.13 -38.29
N GLY A 131 -7.45 -0.52 -39.44
CA GLY A 131 -6.31 -0.79 -40.34
C GLY A 131 -5.59 -2.12 -40.10
N GLU A 132 -5.95 -2.87 -39.07
CA GLU A 132 -5.40 -4.20 -38.80
C GLU A 132 -6.29 -5.31 -39.35
N THR A 133 -5.67 -6.42 -39.76
CA THR A 133 -6.37 -7.59 -40.31
C THR A 133 -6.63 -8.68 -39.26
N LYS A 134 -5.97 -8.59 -38.10
CA LYS A 134 -6.06 -9.57 -37.02
C LYS A 134 -6.10 -8.84 -35.69
N GLY A 135 -7.03 -9.23 -34.82
CA GLY A 135 -7.02 -8.79 -33.43
C GLY A 135 -5.99 -9.53 -32.58
N THR A 136 -5.62 -8.91 -31.47
CA THR A 136 -4.63 -9.38 -30.50
C THR A 136 -5.29 -10.23 -29.43
N TYR A 137 -4.54 -11.15 -28.83
CA TYR A 137 -5.04 -11.90 -27.67
C TYR A 137 -4.90 -11.06 -26.41
N ILE A 138 -6.00 -10.81 -25.73
CA ILE A 138 -6.07 -10.07 -24.47
C ILE A 138 -6.60 -10.95 -23.36
N LEU A 139 -6.42 -10.54 -22.10
CA LEU A 139 -6.98 -11.23 -20.95
C LEU A 139 -8.51 -11.29 -21.04
N ASN A 140 -9.08 -12.45 -20.75
CA ASN A 140 -10.53 -12.60 -20.68
C ASN A 140 -11.02 -12.07 -19.33
N ILE A 141 -11.35 -10.78 -19.29
CA ILE A 141 -11.77 -10.06 -18.09
C ILE A 141 -12.97 -10.73 -17.41
N GLU A 142 -13.97 -11.17 -18.18
CA GLU A 142 -15.17 -11.81 -17.65
C GLU A 142 -14.85 -13.09 -16.89
N LYS A 143 -14.07 -13.99 -17.49
CA LYS A 143 -13.65 -15.24 -16.85
C LYS A 143 -12.75 -14.98 -15.65
N LEU A 144 -11.75 -14.12 -15.80
CA LEU A 144 -10.79 -13.82 -14.74
C LEU A 144 -11.40 -13.10 -13.54
N SER A 145 -12.46 -12.30 -13.76
CA SER A 145 -13.17 -11.61 -12.68
C SER A 145 -13.82 -12.57 -11.67
N THR A 146 -14.07 -13.82 -12.05
CA THR A 146 -14.56 -14.85 -11.10
C THR A 146 -13.52 -15.17 -10.03
N ARG A 147 -12.22 -15.08 -10.36
CA ARG A 147 -11.10 -15.35 -9.47
C ARG A 147 -10.54 -14.08 -8.84
N PHE A 148 -10.38 -13.03 -9.64
CA PHE A 148 -9.69 -11.80 -9.21
C PHE A 148 -10.62 -10.80 -8.54
N GLY A 149 -11.93 -10.90 -8.76
CA GLY A 149 -12.93 -9.96 -8.27
C GLY A 149 -13.48 -9.09 -9.40
N LYS A 150 -14.68 -8.55 -9.18
CA LYS A 150 -15.37 -7.62 -10.07
C LYS A 150 -15.22 -6.20 -9.54
N GLU A 151 -15.51 -5.21 -10.37
CA GLU A 151 -15.64 -3.84 -9.87
C GLU A 151 -16.59 -3.77 -8.66
N LEU A 152 -16.33 -2.83 -7.74
CA LEU A 152 -17.08 -2.59 -6.50
C LEU A 152 -16.98 -3.69 -5.41
N THR A 153 -16.18 -4.75 -5.61
CA THR A 153 -16.04 -5.84 -4.62
C THR A 153 -14.91 -5.65 -3.61
N LEU A 154 -14.07 -4.63 -3.77
CA LEU A 154 -12.94 -4.39 -2.86
C LEU A 154 -13.42 -3.82 -1.51
N THR A 155 -12.66 -4.09 -0.46
CA THR A 155 -12.70 -3.30 0.79
C THR A 155 -11.91 -2.00 0.63
N CYS A 156 -12.04 -1.04 1.56
CA CYS A 156 -11.27 0.22 1.50
C CYS A 156 -9.73 -0.02 1.50
N SER A 157 -9.27 -0.97 2.31
CA SER A 157 -7.85 -1.35 2.37
C SER A 157 -7.36 -1.97 1.06
N GLN A 158 -8.15 -2.89 0.49
CA GLN A 158 -7.85 -3.51 -0.80
C GLN A 158 -7.89 -2.50 -1.95
N TRP A 159 -8.82 -1.55 -1.90
CA TRP A 159 -8.89 -0.45 -2.86
C TRP A 159 -7.65 0.42 -2.80
N SER A 160 -7.15 0.76 -1.60
CA SER A 160 -5.93 1.56 -1.45
C SER A 160 -4.71 0.88 -2.08
N GLU A 161 -4.58 -0.44 -1.87
CA GLU A 161 -3.55 -1.27 -2.50
C GLU A 161 -3.70 -1.28 -4.03
N ALA A 162 -4.89 -1.62 -4.52
CA ALA A 162 -5.17 -1.72 -5.94
C ALA A 162 -5.01 -0.37 -6.66
N ALA A 163 -5.41 0.73 -6.04
CA ALA A 163 -5.26 2.10 -6.53
C ALA A 163 -3.79 2.47 -6.71
N ALA A 164 -2.94 2.17 -5.72
CA ALA A 164 -1.50 2.44 -5.81
C ALA A 164 -0.84 1.64 -6.95
N ASN A 165 -1.21 0.36 -7.09
CA ASN A 165 -0.71 -0.49 -8.16
C ASN A 165 -1.24 -0.07 -9.54
N MET A 166 -2.51 0.31 -9.64
CA MET A 166 -3.09 0.83 -10.88
C MET A 166 -2.42 2.15 -11.27
N TRP A 167 -2.18 3.06 -10.35
CA TRP A 167 -1.43 4.29 -10.63
C TRP A 167 -0.02 3.99 -11.16
N SER A 168 0.69 3.04 -10.53
CA SER A 168 2.01 2.58 -11.00
C SER A 168 1.97 2.02 -12.43
N PHE A 169 0.91 1.28 -12.77
CA PHE A 169 0.69 0.81 -14.14
C PHE A 169 0.39 1.94 -15.13
N GLN A 170 -0.36 2.95 -14.71
CA GLN A 170 -0.66 4.09 -15.58
C GLN A 170 0.58 4.96 -15.83
N ILE A 171 1.48 5.07 -14.85
CA ILE A 171 2.82 5.64 -15.02
C ILE A 171 3.58 4.89 -16.12
N SER A 172 3.59 3.55 -16.09
CA SER A 172 4.35 2.77 -17.08
C SER A 172 3.72 2.79 -18.48
N ARG A 173 2.44 3.17 -18.61
CA ARG A 173 1.76 3.38 -19.89
C ARG A 173 2.06 4.75 -20.51
N ASP A 174 2.37 5.74 -19.69
CA ASP A 174 2.64 7.09 -20.17
C ASP A 174 4.07 7.24 -20.69
N LYS A 175 4.21 7.87 -21.86
CA LYS A 175 5.53 8.14 -22.46
C LYS A 175 6.43 9.01 -21.58
N LEU A 176 5.82 9.89 -20.79
CA LEU A 176 6.50 10.79 -19.85
C LEU A 176 6.53 10.22 -18.42
N GLY A 177 6.18 8.95 -18.24
CA GLY A 177 6.12 8.32 -16.93
C GLY A 177 5.19 9.06 -15.98
N SER A 178 5.68 9.40 -14.79
CA SER A 178 4.91 10.11 -13.75
C SER A 178 4.49 11.52 -14.13
N GLU A 179 5.14 12.13 -15.11
CA GLU A 179 4.79 13.46 -15.62
C GLU A 179 3.75 13.40 -16.75
N GLY A 180 3.28 12.20 -17.12
CA GLY A 180 2.25 12.03 -18.12
C GLY A 180 0.86 12.48 -17.67
N GLU A 181 0.01 12.85 -18.63
CA GLU A 181 -1.34 13.35 -18.34
C GLU A 181 -2.24 12.28 -17.71
N HIS A 182 -2.08 11.00 -18.10
CA HIS A 182 -2.84 9.89 -17.52
C HIS A 182 -2.36 9.60 -16.09
N ALA A 183 -1.05 9.49 -15.89
CA ALA A 183 -0.44 9.28 -14.58
C ALA A 183 -0.85 10.38 -13.59
N SER A 184 -0.82 11.65 -14.01
CA SER A 184 -1.24 12.79 -13.18
C SER A 184 -2.74 12.75 -12.85
N TRP A 185 -3.58 12.30 -13.78
CA TRP A 185 -5.01 12.14 -13.50
C TRP A 185 -5.25 11.07 -12.44
N PHE A 186 -4.65 9.89 -12.58
CA PHE A 186 -4.81 8.78 -11.63
C PHE A 186 -4.24 9.12 -10.25
N GLU A 187 -3.11 9.83 -10.20
CA GLU A 187 -2.57 10.36 -8.94
C GLU A 187 -3.60 11.22 -8.22
N LYS A 188 -4.14 12.25 -8.89
CA LYS A 188 -5.11 13.18 -8.30
C LYS A 188 -6.42 12.49 -7.93
N HIS A 189 -6.92 11.62 -8.80
CA HIS A 189 -8.14 10.84 -8.59
C HIS A 189 -8.07 9.99 -7.32
N PHE A 190 -7.02 9.16 -7.17
CA PHE A 190 -6.89 8.29 -6.01
C PHE A 190 -6.50 9.07 -4.75
N ASN A 191 -5.63 10.08 -4.86
CA ASN A 191 -5.20 10.87 -3.70
C ASN A 191 -6.33 11.69 -3.10
N PHE A 192 -7.29 12.18 -3.89
CA PHE A 192 -8.45 12.90 -3.37
C PHE A 192 -9.13 12.13 -2.24
N PHE A 193 -9.46 10.85 -2.48
CA PHE A 193 -10.14 10.03 -1.48
C PHE A 193 -9.19 9.47 -0.40
N ASN A 194 -7.94 9.13 -0.77
CA ASN A 194 -6.95 8.63 0.17
C ASN A 194 -6.57 9.63 1.28
N MET A 195 -6.67 10.93 1.00
CA MET A 195 -6.38 11.99 1.96
C MET A 195 -7.54 12.31 2.90
N LEU A 196 -8.72 11.70 2.71
CA LEU A 196 -9.86 11.93 3.60
C LEU A 196 -9.70 11.17 4.92
N ASN A 197 -9.88 11.88 6.03
CA ASN A 197 -9.85 11.31 7.38
C ASN A 197 -10.97 10.26 7.61
N LYS A 198 -12.11 10.39 6.91
CA LYS A 198 -13.28 9.51 7.02
C LYS A 198 -13.36 8.47 5.89
N ARG A 199 -12.27 8.23 5.14
CA ARG A 199 -12.35 7.39 3.95
C ARG A 199 -12.91 6.00 4.25
N ASP A 200 -12.52 5.38 5.36
CA ASP A 200 -12.94 4.01 5.70
C ASP A 200 -14.45 3.94 5.98
N GLU A 201 -15.03 5.00 6.55
CA GLU A 201 -16.48 5.13 6.79
C GLU A 201 -17.26 5.37 5.50
N LEU A 202 -16.69 6.19 4.60
CA LEU A 202 -17.38 6.64 3.38
C LEU A 202 -17.17 5.71 2.18
N TYR A 203 -16.22 4.77 2.24
CA TYR A 203 -15.77 4.00 1.08
C TYR A 203 -16.90 3.25 0.36
N ASP A 204 -17.81 2.60 1.10
CA ASP A 204 -18.92 1.87 0.49
C ASP A 204 -19.93 2.76 -0.25
N ALA A 205 -20.00 4.04 0.11
CA ALA A 205 -20.78 5.03 -0.64
C ALA A 205 -19.95 5.61 -1.81
N TRP A 206 -18.64 5.80 -1.63
CA TRP A 206 -17.75 6.41 -2.62
C TRP A 206 -17.42 5.52 -3.82
N LYS A 207 -17.24 4.21 -3.62
CA LYS A 207 -16.68 3.30 -4.63
C LYS A 207 -17.43 3.25 -5.96
N VAL A 208 -18.72 3.61 -5.98
CA VAL A 208 -19.51 3.71 -7.21
C VAL A 208 -19.12 4.98 -8.00
N MET A 209 -19.01 6.12 -7.32
CA MET A 209 -18.56 7.38 -7.92
C MET A 209 -17.12 7.29 -8.42
N GLU A 210 -16.26 6.62 -7.65
CA GLU A 210 -14.88 6.33 -8.04
C GLU A 210 -14.81 5.61 -9.40
N LEU A 211 -15.60 4.54 -9.55
CA LEU A 211 -15.66 3.77 -10.79
C LEU A 211 -16.18 4.61 -11.96
N GLU A 212 -17.22 5.41 -11.74
CA GLU A 212 -17.79 6.29 -12.75
C GLU A 212 -16.74 7.29 -13.27
N PHE A 213 -15.98 7.92 -12.37
CA PHE A 213 -14.89 8.82 -12.77
C PHE A 213 -13.80 8.13 -13.59
N ARG A 214 -13.42 6.87 -13.27
CA ARG A 214 -12.48 6.10 -14.10
C ARG A 214 -13.05 5.80 -15.48
N GLN A 215 -14.33 5.41 -15.56
CA GLN A 215 -15.00 5.12 -16.84
C GLN A 215 -15.11 6.38 -17.71
N ASP A 216 -15.39 7.52 -17.09
CA ASP A 216 -15.48 8.81 -17.74
C ASP A 216 -14.14 9.30 -18.26
N HIS A 217 -13.10 9.19 -17.44
CA HIS A 217 -11.75 9.51 -17.86
C HIS A 217 -11.31 8.66 -19.04
N ARG A 218 -11.61 7.36 -19.02
CA ARG A 218 -11.27 6.46 -20.13
C ARG A 218 -12.03 6.77 -21.42
N SER A 219 -13.35 6.98 -21.32
CA SER A 219 -14.22 7.10 -22.49
C SER A 219 -14.24 8.51 -23.10
N ARG A 220 -14.05 9.53 -22.27
CA ARG A 220 -14.21 10.94 -22.65
C ARG A 220 -12.92 11.76 -22.46
N HIS A 221 -11.84 11.16 -21.96
CA HIS A 221 -10.58 11.84 -21.67
C HIS A 221 -10.76 13.07 -20.76
N LEU A 222 -11.70 12.99 -19.81
CA LEU A 222 -11.97 14.10 -18.89
C LEU A 222 -10.77 14.37 -17.98
N LYS A 223 -10.47 15.64 -17.78
CA LYS A 223 -9.43 16.08 -16.84
C LYS A 223 -9.96 16.00 -15.40
N PHE A 224 -9.03 15.91 -14.45
CA PHE A 224 -9.37 15.98 -13.04
C PHE A 224 -9.90 17.38 -12.70
N SER A 225 -10.98 17.44 -11.91
CA SER A 225 -11.65 18.67 -11.49
C SER A 225 -11.95 18.57 -9.99
N ALA A 226 -11.21 19.32 -9.16
CA ALA A 226 -11.41 19.28 -7.71
C ALA A 226 -12.87 19.62 -7.33
N THR A 227 -13.46 20.60 -8.02
CA THR A 227 -14.85 21.01 -7.80
C THR A 227 -15.86 19.88 -8.06
N ASP A 228 -15.63 19.03 -9.06
CA ASP A 228 -16.56 17.93 -9.33
C ASP A 228 -16.40 16.78 -8.32
N TYR A 229 -15.18 16.57 -7.82
CA TYR A 229 -14.91 15.64 -6.74
C TYR A 229 -15.50 16.11 -5.41
N ASP A 230 -15.41 17.41 -5.10
CA ASP A 230 -16.02 18.00 -3.90
C ASP A 230 -17.55 17.84 -3.92
N LYS A 231 -18.19 18.06 -5.08
CA LYS A 231 -19.63 17.81 -5.26
C LYS A 231 -19.97 16.33 -5.07
N ALA A 232 -19.20 15.44 -5.69
CA ALA A 232 -19.40 14.00 -5.56
C ALA A 232 -19.20 13.51 -4.12
N LEU A 233 -18.24 14.10 -3.39
CA LEU A 233 -18.03 13.82 -1.98
C LEU A 233 -19.23 14.28 -1.14
N GLY A 234 -19.77 15.47 -1.38
CA GLY A 234 -20.99 15.93 -0.72
C GLY A 234 -22.17 14.96 -0.91
N LEU A 235 -22.40 14.52 -2.16
CA LEU A 235 -23.42 13.51 -2.46
C LEU A 235 -23.16 12.17 -1.76
N THR A 236 -21.89 11.78 -1.67
CA THR A 236 -21.44 10.55 -0.99
C THR A 236 -21.72 10.63 0.51
N GLU A 237 -21.41 11.76 1.15
CA GLU A 237 -21.68 11.99 2.57
C GLU A 237 -23.18 11.99 2.86
N GLU A 238 -23.99 12.65 2.02
CA GLU A 238 -25.45 12.63 2.12
C GLU A 238 -26.01 11.21 1.96
N SER A 239 -25.57 10.47 0.94
CA SER A 239 -26.01 9.08 0.74
C SER A 239 -25.60 8.17 1.90
N HIS A 240 -24.40 8.35 2.46
CA HIS A 240 -23.94 7.58 3.61
C HIS A 240 -24.80 7.88 4.84
N LYS A 241 -25.07 9.16 5.11
CA LYS A 241 -25.91 9.61 6.22
C LYS A 241 -27.32 9.00 6.14
N LEU A 242 -27.97 9.07 4.98
CA LEU A 242 -29.30 8.51 4.77
C LEU A 242 -29.34 6.99 5.00
N ARG A 243 -28.32 6.25 4.52
CA ARG A 243 -28.23 4.80 4.76
C ARG A 243 -28.09 4.48 6.24
N LYS A 244 -27.30 5.27 6.97
CA LYS A 244 -27.10 5.10 8.41
C LYS A 244 -28.40 5.35 9.18
N GLU A 245 -29.08 6.47 8.90
CA GLU A 245 -30.37 6.80 9.51
C GLU A 245 -31.43 5.72 9.25
N PHE A 246 -31.49 5.20 8.02
CA PHE A 246 -32.38 4.10 7.67
C PHE A 246 -32.05 2.82 8.43
N GLN A 247 -30.76 2.47 8.54
CA GLN A 247 -30.34 1.28 9.29
C GLN A 247 -30.66 1.40 10.78
N ASP A 248 -30.46 2.57 11.37
CA ASP A 248 -30.79 2.84 12.78
C ASP A 248 -32.32 2.76 13.01
N PHE A 249 -33.12 3.25 12.07
CA PHE A 249 -34.59 3.12 12.10
C PHE A 249 -35.05 1.66 12.01
N VAL A 250 -34.45 0.86 11.12
CA VAL A 250 -34.77 -0.57 10.99
C VAL A 250 -34.39 -1.33 12.25
N ASN A 251 -33.20 -1.08 12.79
CA ASN A 251 -32.70 -1.73 14.00
C ASN A 251 -33.57 -1.42 15.22
N SER A 252 -33.97 -0.16 15.40
CA SER A 252 -34.86 0.24 16.50
C SER A 252 -36.26 -0.37 16.40
N SER A 253 -36.80 -0.47 15.18
CA SER A 253 -38.11 -1.11 14.92
C SER A 253 -38.11 -2.62 15.21
N GLN A 254 -37.00 -3.32 14.97
CA GLN A 254 -36.88 -4.76 15.26
C GLN A 254 -36.73 -5.04 16.76
N THR A 255 -36.08 -4.16 17.52
CA THR A 255 -35.97 -4.31 18.98
C THR A 255 -37.28 -4.07 19.74
N GLY A 256 -38.27 -3.41 19.12
CA GLY A 256 -39.57 -3.12 19.72
C GLY A 256 -40.63 -4.22 19.61
N ILE A 257 -40.44 -5.22 18.72
CA ILE A 257 -41.43 -6.29 18.45
C ILE A 257 -41.16 -7.55 19.31
N GLY A 258 -40.05 -7.59 20.05
CA GLY A 258 -39.63 -8.71 20.89
C GLY A 258 -39.98 -8.60 22.39
N ARG A 259 -40.99 -7.82 22.78
CA ARG A 259 -41.48 -7.73 24.17
C ARG A 259 -42.96 -8.02 24.26
#